data_AF-A0A3B6VBX1-F1
#
_entry.id   AF-A0A3B6VBX1-F1
#
_cell.length_a   1.000
_cell.length_b   1.000
_cell.length_c   1.000
_cell.angle_alpha   90.00
_cell.angle_beta   90.00
_cell.angle_gamma   90.00
#
_symmetry.space_group_name_H-M   'P 1'
#
loop_
_entity.id
_entity.type
_entity.pdbx_description
1 polymer ?
#
loop_
_entity_poly.entity_id
_entity_poly.type
_entity_poly.pdbx_seq_one_letter_code
_entity_poly.pdbx_strand_id
1 'polypeptide(L)'
;MLKKLFLLVLLFSALSCNNNALKPDDFSKETINKKYPYWQVGIDSFEIDSNVDKYTTITVDEKKYMLVCMALIRVAVNSEEFVNRVKAADSQLGSSVNDSYNGHNLKVGDKYDAQRVIDCVRSLKYDFGYKKRVGVAAGTGVGPVGKSRYLRYGLQPESEIPIGEWIGFSTGNWGSLSSVLFGDYFTYMQSQTYANTAGLMFHEHMHNIGFHHVGQYAVPYTLQDVVTGILNEILWKDSKMRNKYSKQINELIAYYLTEYKHLLNEDSVFDPSTK
;
A
#
# COMPACT_ATOMS: atom_id res chain seq x y z
N MET A 1 -39.79 -2.83 -38.55
CA MET A 1 -39.70 -1.56 -37.80
C MET A 1 -38.75 -1.71 -36.61
N LEU A 2 -37.44 -1.91 -36.87
CA LEU A 2 -36.43 -2.21 -35.83
C LEU A 2 -35.13 -1.42 -36.07
N LYS A 3 -35.26 -0.15 -36.48
CA LYS A 3 -34.10 0.73 -36.76
C LYS A 3 -34.15 2.10 -36.08
N LYS A 4 -35.12 2.35 -35.19
CA LYS A 4 -35.24 3.63 -34.47
C LYS A 4 -34.99 3.55 -32.96
N LEU A 5 -34.72 2.36 -32.41
CA LEU A 5 -34.45 2.20 -30.98
C LEU A 5 -32.97 2.34 -30.60
N PHE A 6 -32.06 2.32 -31.57
CA PHE A 6 -30.61 2.43 -31.34
C PHE A 6 -30.09 3.87 -31.21
N LEU A 7 -30.92 4.88 -31.49
CA LEU A 7 -30.52 6.29 -31.38
C LEU A 7 -30.79 6.91 -30.01
N LEU A 8 -31.60 6.27 -29.15
CA LEU A 8 -31.96 6.83 -27.85
C LEU A 8 -31.02 6.42 -26.70
N VAL A 9 -30.18 5.40 -26.90
CA VAL A 9 -29.19 4.95 -25.89
C VAL A 9 -27.90 5.78 -25.94
N LEU A 10 -27.63 6.48 -27.04
CA LEU A 10 -26.48 7.39 -27.19
C LEU A 10 -26.74 8.82 -26.69
N LEU A 11 -28.01 9.18 -26.42
CA LEU A 11 -28.39 10.52 -25.97
C LEU A 11 -28.38 10.70 -24.44
N PHE A 12 -28.32 9.61 -23.66
CA PHE A 12 -28.09 9.67 -22.22
C PHE A 12 -26.61 9.82 -21.83
N SER A 13 -25.68 9.66 -22.77
CA SER A 13 -24.25 9.92 -22.59
C SER A 13 -23.84 11.39 -22.75
N ALA A 14 -24.78 12.30 -23.05
CA ALA A 14 -24.48 13.70 -23.38
C ALA A 14 -25.01 14.74 -22.36
N LEU A 15 -25.58 14.32 -21.22
CA LEU A 15 -26.16 15.22 -20.21
C LEU A 15 -25.53 15.12 -18.81
N SER A 16 -24.26 14.69 -18.73
CA SER A 16 -23.38 15.03 -17.60
C SER A 16 -21.96 15.35 -18.08
N CYS A 17 -21.84 16.26 -19.04
CA CYS A 17 -20.56 16.85 -19.41
C CYS A 17 -20.13 17.88 -18.36
N ASN A 18 -19.62 17.38 -17.23
CA ASN A 18 -18.48 17.97 -16.55
C ASN A 18 -17.29 17.04 -16.85
N ASN A 19 -16.95 16.93 -18.13
CA ASN A 19 -15.82 16.14 -18.62
C ASN A 19 -14.51 16.85 -18.30
N ASN A 20 -14.09 16.79 -17.03
CA ASN A 20 -12.66 16.70 -16.73
C ASN A 20 -12.24 15.25 -17.01
N ALA A 21 -12.28 14.84 -18.27
CA ALA A 21 -11.66 13.59 -18.69
C ALA A 21 -10.16 13.75 -18.44
N LEU A 22 -9.67 13.09 -17.40
CA LEU A 22 -8.28 13.16 -16.98
C LEU A 22 -7.40 12.64 -18.12
N LYS A 23 -6.46 13.48 -18.58
CA LYS A 23 -5.55 13.11 -19.66
C LYS A 23 -4.47 12.17 -19.13
N PRO A 24 -3.90 11.27 -19.95
CA PRO A 24 -2.80 10.39 -19.53
C PRO A 24 -1.62 11.14 -18.87
N ASP A 25 -1.31 12.35 -19.34
CA ASP A 25 -0.24 13.19 -18.78
C ASP A 25 -0.57 13.75 -17.37
N ASP A 26 -1.86 13.84 -17.01
CA ASP A 26 -2.31 14.26 -15.67
C ASP A 26 -1.92 13.23 -14.58
N PHE A 27 -1.54 12.02 -15.01
CA PHE A 27 -1.09 10.91 -14.17
C PHE A 27 0.34 10.48 -14.47
N SER A 28 1.17 11.31 -15.12
CA SER A 28 2.59 11.00 -15.23
C SER A 28 3.23 10.90 -13.84
N LYS A 29 4.30 10.11 -13.73
CA LYS A 29 5.09 9.98 -12.49
C LYS A 29 5.52 11.33 -11.93
N GLU A 30 5.95 12.25 -12.78
CA GLU A 30 6.37 13.60 -12.38
C GLU A 30 5.19 14.40 -11.79
N THR A 31 4.07 14.47 -12.51
CA THR A 31 2.86 15.18 -12.04
C THR A 31 2.36 14.61 -10.72
N ILE A 32 2.30 13.28 -10.61
CA ILE A 32 1.80 12.59 -9.42
C ILE A 32 2.73 12.76 -8.24
N ASN A 33 4.05 12.65 -8.43
CA ASN A 33 5.02 12.87 -7.37
C ASN A 33 5.04 14.33 -6.89
N LYS A 34 4.72 15.29 -7.77
CA LYS A 34 4.56 16.70 -7.36
C LYS A 34 3.30 16.91 -6.51
N LYS A 35 2.17 16.30 -6.89
CA LYS A 35 0.89 16.43 -6.17
C LYS A 35 0.86 15.66 -4.85
N TYR A 36 1.45 14.47 -4.83
CA TYR A 36 1.44 13.51 -3.72
C TYR A 36 2.89 13.12 -3.38
N PRO A 37 3.68 14.01 -2.77
CA PRO A 37 5.12 13.86 -2.66
C PRO A 37 5.57 12.75 -1.71
N TYR A 38 4.71 12.35 -0.77
CA TYR A 38 5.06 11.35 0.23
C TYR A 38 4.71 9.94 -0.23
N TRP A 39 5.45 8.95 0.30
CA TRP A 39 5.26 7.53 0.00
C TRP A 39 5.39 7.24 -1.51
N GLN A 40 6.58 7.45 -2.05
CA GLN A 40 6.92 7.11 -3.44
C GLN A 40 7.40 5.65 -3.55
N VAL A 41 6.66 4.74 -2.91
CA VAL A 41 6.94 3.30 -2.96
C VAL A 41 6.28 2.73 -4.21
N GLY A 42 7.07 2.03 -5.01
CA GLY A 42 6.66 1.40 -6.26
C GLY A 42 6.83 -0.12 -6.28
N ILE A 43 6.41 -0.79 -7.36
CA ILE A 43 6.45 -2.25 -7.46
C ILE A 43 7.42 -2.66 -8.58
N ASP A 44 8.38 -3.50 -8.24
CA ASP A 44 9.28 -4.12 -9.21
C ASP A 44 8.68 -5.41 -9.80
N SER A 45 8.04 -6.23 -8.97
CA SER A 45 7.60 -7.57 -9.38
C SER A 45 6.43 -8.13 -8.56
N PHE A 46 5.71 -9.07 -9.19
CA PHE A 46 4.76 -9.98 -8.53
C PHE A 46 5.25 -11.41 -8.72
N GLU A 47 5.74 -12.00 -7.63
CA GLU A 47 6.46 -13.27 -7.62
C GLU A 47 5.76 -14.33 -6.78
N ILE A 48 5.89 -15.59 -7.17
CA ILE A 48 5.51 -16.72 -6.33
C ILE A 48 6.78 -17.19 -5.61
N ASP A 49 6.69 -17.36 -4.29
CA ASP A 49 7.82 -17.80 -3.47
C ASP A 49 8.38 -19.13 -3.98
N SER A 50 9.70 -19.25 -4.06
CA SER A 50 10.38 -20.44 -4.61
C SER A 50 10.13 -21.71 -3.79
N ASN A 51 9.71 -21.58 -2.53
CA ASN A 51 9.35 -22.68 -1.64
C ASN A 51 7.91 -23.18 -1.83
N VAL A 52 7.15 -22.59 -2.75
CA VAL A 52 5.84 -23.11 -3.13
C VAL A 52 6.02 -24.42 -3.92
N ASP A 53 5.26 -25.43 -3.52
CA ASP A 53 5.32 -26.81 -4.04
C ASP A 53 4.05 -27.24 -4.81
N LYS A 54 3.01 -26.41 -4.78
CA LYS A 54 1.71 -26.65 -5.44
C LYS A 54 1.41 -25.59 -6.50
N TYR A 55 0.59 -25.95 -7.47
CA TYR A 55 0.10 -25.01 -8.48
C TYR A 55 -0.43 -23.73 -7.82
N THR A 56 0.13 -22.60 -8.20
CA THR A 56 -0.17 -21.29 -7.61
C THR A 56 -0.18 -20.23 -8.70
N THR A 57 -1.11 -19.30 -8.60
CA THR A 57 -1.24 -18.19 -9.55
C THR A 57 -1.35 -16.88 -8.79
N ILE A 58 -0.76 -15.82 -9.34
CA ILE A 58 -1.08 -14.42 -9.02
C ILE A 58 -1.80 -13.86 -10.23
N THR A 59 -3.12 -13.74 -10.15
CA THR A 59 -3.92 -13.29 -11.30
C THR A 59 -3.71 -11.80 -11.57
N VAL A 60 -4.01 -11.35 -12.79
CA VAL A 60 -4.02 -9.91 -13.12
C VAL A 60 -4.91 -9.11 -12.15
N ASP A 61 -6.04 -9.66 -11.72
CA ASP A 61 -6.93 -8.96 -10.78
C ASP A 61 -6.36 -8.92 -9.36
N GLU A 62 -5.63 -9.96 -8.93
CA GLU A 62 -4.85 -9.92 -7.68
C GLU A 62 -3.77 -8.82 -7.72
N LYS A 63 -3.11 -8.63 -8.87
CA LYS A 63 -2.11 -7.56 -9.06
C LYS A 63 -2.76 -6.18 -9.02
N LYS A 64 -3.88 -5.98 -9.71
CA LYS A 64 -4.66 -4.73 -9.67
C LYS A 64 -5.12 -4.41 -8.25
N TYR A 65 -5.57 -5.42 -7.50
CA TYR A 65 -5.98 -5.27 -6.10
C TYR A 65 -4.85 -4.70 -5.24
N MET A 66 -3.63 -5.24 -5.37
CA MET A 66 -2.46 -4.74 -4.64
C MET A 66 -2.07 -3.31 -5.07
N LEU A 67 -2.15 -3.01 -6.37
CA LEU A 67 -1.91 -1.64 -6.87
C LEU A 67 -2.92 -0.62 -6.31
N VAL A 68 -4.19 -0.99 -6.19
CA VAL A 68 -5.20 -0.14 -5.54
C VAL A 68 -4.87 0.07 -4.06
N CYS A 69 -4.46 -0.98 -3.34
CA CYS A 69 -4.06 -0.84 -1.94
C CYS A 69 -2.83 0.08 -1.78
N MET A 70 -1.85 0.01 -2.69
CA MET A 70 -0.72 0.95 -2.73
C MET A 70 -1.17 2.40 -2.93
N ALA A 71 -2.12 2.64 -3.84
CA ALA A 71 -2.72 3.95 -4.03
C ALA A 71 -3.39 4.46 -2.74
N LEU A 72 -4.14 3.60 -2.04
CA LEU A 72 -4.81 3.93 -0.78
C LEU A 72 -3.81 4.27 0.34
N ILE A 73 -2.73 3.50 0.49
CA ILE A 73 -1.66 3.83 1.44
C ILE A 73 -1.10 5.22 1.14
N ARG A 74 -0.82 5.51 -0.14
CA ARG A 74 -0.29 6.81 -0.55
C ARG A 74 -1.26 7.95 -0.25
N VAL A 75 -2.58 7.75 -0.42
CA VAL A 75 -3.61 8.71 0.03
C VAL A 75 -3.50 8.96 1.53
N ALA A 76 -3.49 7.89 2.33
CA ALA A 76 -3.44 7.99 3.78
C ALA A 76 -2.18 8.73 4.25
N VAL A 77 -0.99 8.35 3.76
CA VAL A 77 0.28 8.96 4.17
C VAL A 77 0.38 10.43 3.77
N ASN A 78 -0.22 10.84 2.64
CA ASN A 78 -0.27 12.25 2.21
C ASN A 78 -1.35 13.09 2.92
N SER A 79 -2.21 12.48 3.74
CA SER A 79 -3.29 13.17 4.45
C SER A 79 -2.79 13.96 5.67
N GLU A 80 -3.54 14.97 6.10
CA GLU A 80 -3.28 15.65 7.39
C GLU A 80 -3.62 14.75 8.58
N GLU A 81 -4.60 13.86 8.42
CA GLU A 81 -5.03 12.92 9.45
C GLU A 81 -3.90 11.97 9.84
N PHE A 82 -3.03 11.59 8.91
CA PHE A 82 -1.85 10.77 9.22
C PHE A 82 -0.91 11.47 10.21
N VAL A 83 -0.56 12.74 9.96
CA VAL A 83 0.30 13.53 10.88
C VAL A 83 -0.32 13.60 12.26
N ASN A 84 -1.61 13.96 12.32
CA ASN A 84 -2.30 14.18 13.58
C ASN A 84 -2.43 12.89 14.38
N ARG A 85 -2.74 11.77 13.73
CA ARG A 85 -2.89 10.47 14.40
C ARG A 85 -1.57 9.86 14.83
N VAL A 86 -0.49 9.99 14.05
CA VAL A 86 0.84 9.56 14.50
C VAL A 86 1.29 10.37 15.72
N LYS A 87 1.08 11.69 15.72
CA LYS A 87 1.35 12.54 16.89
C LYS A 87 0.49 12.17 18.10
N ALA A 88 -0.78 11.83 17.90
CA ALA A 88 -1.65 11.36 18.98
C ALA A 88 -1.22 10.01 19.56
N ALA A 89 -0.51 9.19 18.77
CA ALA A 89 0.03 7.90 19.17
C ALA A 89 1.45 7.96 19.76
N ASP A 90 2.00 9.16 20.01
CA ASP A 90 3.39 9.38 20.44
C ASP A 90 3.82 8.55 21.66
N SER A 91 2.90 8.28 22.60
CA SER A 91 3.18 7.42 23.78
C SER A 91 3.44 5.96 23.44
N GLN A 92 3.04 5.49 22.26
CA GLN A 92 3.18 4.12 21.79
C GLN A 92 4.40 3.94 20.86
N LEU A 93 5.06 5.04 20.49
CA LEU A 93 6.21 5.03 19.57
C LEU A 93 7.51 4.80 20.35
N GLY A 94 7.95 3.55 20.43
CA GLY A 94 9.23 3.19 21.04
C GLY A 94 9.95 2.08 20.29
N SER A 95 11.26 2.01 20.47
CA SER A 95 12.07 0.97 19.83
C SER A 95 11.90 -0.38 20.51
N SER A 96 11.67 -1.40 19.68
CA SER A 96 11.68 -2.82 20.06
C SER A 96 12.98 -3.53 19.72
N VAL A 97 13.98 -2.80 19.20
CA VAL A 97 15.25 -3.35 18.70
C VAL A 97 16.44 -2.57 19.20
N ASN A 98 17.60 -3.23 19.23
CA ASN A 98 18.89 -2.56 19.34
C ASN A 98 19.48 -2.38 17.93
N ASP A 99 19.99 -1.19 17.62
CA ASP A 99 20.71 -0.90 16.38
C ASP A 99 21.78 0.16 16.66
N SER A 100 22.79 0.24 15.80
CA SER A 100 23.88 1.20 15.93
C SER A 100 24.39 1.63 14.57
N TYR A 101 24.66 2.92 14.40
CA TYR A 101 25.22 3.48 13.17
C TYR A 101 26.02 4.75 13.46
N ASN A 102 27.24 4.82 12.95
CA ASN A 102 28.13 5.99 13.04
C ASN A 102 28.23 6.62 14.45
N GLY A 103 28.38 5.77 15.49
CA GLY A 103 28.45 6.21 16.90
C GLY A 103 27.10 6.54 17.55
N HIS A 104 26.00 6.55 16.81
CA HIS A 104 24.65 6.66 17.35
C HIS A 104 24.07 5.28 17.62
N ASN A 105 23.36 5.15 18.74
CA ASN A 105 22.75 3.91 19.17
C ASN A 105 21.26 4.10 19.34
N LEU A 106 20.51 3.06 18.98
CA LEU A 106 19.11 2.89 19.31
C LEU A 106 19.00 1.66 20.20
N LYS A 107 18.34 1.79 21.34
CA LYS A 107 18.11 0.70 22.30
C LYS A 107 16.64 0.38 22.40
N VAL A 108 16.35 -0.87 22.78
CA VAL A 108 14.99 -1.26 23.19
C VAL A 108 14.53 -0.34 24.33
N GLY A 109 13.35 0.26 24.21
CA GLY A 109 12.87 1.25 25.18
C GLY A 109 13.06 2.70 24.80
N ASP A 110 13.95 3.00 23.85
CA ASP A 110 14.15 4.37 23.41
C ASP A 110 12.86 4.87 22.74
N LYS A 111 12.33 5.97 23.26
CA LYS A 111 11.15 6.62 22.71
C LYS A 111 11.50 7.23 21.36
N TYR A 112 10.64 7.01 20.37
CA TYR A 112 10.75 7.69 19.09
C TYR A 112 10.09 9.06 19.14
N ASP A 113 10.69 10.03 18.47
CA ASP A 113 10.06 11.30 18.17
C ASP A 113 9.02 11.11 17.06
N ALA A 114 7.76 11.44 17.33
CA ALA A 114 6.67 11.25 16.39
C ALA A 114 6.88 12.01 15.06
N GLN A 115 7.47 13.21 15.08
CA GLN A 115 7.72 13.98 13.85
C GLN A 115 8.78 13.29 13.00
N ARG A 116 9.86 12.80 13.60
CA ARG A 116 10.90 12.03 12.90
C ARG A 116 10.34 10.71 12.36
N VAL A 117 9.43 10.04 13.08
CA VAL A 117 8.72 8.85 12.54
C VAL A 117 7.91 9.22 11.28
N ILE A 118 7.15 10.31 11.34
CA ILE A 118 6.38 10.82 10.20
C ILE A 118 7.31 11.09 9.02
N ASP A 119 8.43 11.78 9.24
CA ASP A 119 9.38 12.13 8.19
C ASP A 119 10.03 10.88 7.57
N CYS A 120 10.43 9.92 8.40
CA CYS A 120 10.99 8.64 7.95
C CYS A 120 10.05 7.85 7.04
N VAL A 121 8.76 7.81 7.39
CA VAL A 121 7.72 7.12 6.61
C VAL A 121 7.39 7.89 5.34
N ARG A 122 7.25 9.21 5.44
CA ARG A 122 6.85 10.06 4.32
C ARG A 122 7.92 10.19 3.25
N SER A 123 9.21 10.15 3.61
CA SER A 123 10.30 10.26 2.65
C SER A 123 10.62 8.97 1.89
N LEU A 124 9.89 7.88 2.14
CA LEU A 124 10.16 6.61 1.47
C LEU A 124 10.02 6.70 -0.05
N LYS A 125 11.07 6.25 -0.73
CA LYS A 125 11.17 6.12 -2.18
C LYS A 125 12.02 4.90 -2.51
N TYR A 126 11.37 3.82 -2.92
CA TYR A 126 12.00 2.58 -3.35
C TYR A 126 10.97 1.74 -4.10
N ASP A 127 11.45 0.83 -4.93
CA ASP A 127 10.63 -0.20 -5.53
C ASP A 127 10.82 -1.53 -4.77
N PHE A 128 9.81 -2.41 -4.76
CA PHE A 128 9.86 -3.69 -4.03
C PHE A 128 9.05 -4.79 -4.74
N GLY A 129 9.32 -6.05 -4.39
CA GLY A 129 8.57 -7.21 -4.89
C GLY A 129 7.43 -7.68 -3.96
N TYR A 130 6.26 -7.99 -4.52
CA TYR A 130 5.21 -8.72 -3.81
C TYR A 130 5.35 -10.23 -4.01
N LYS A 131 5.40 -10.99 -2.91
CA LYS A 131 5.54 -12.46 -2.94
C LYS A 131 4.29 -13.19 -2.46
N LYS A 132 3.77 -14.13 -3.26
CA LYS A 132 2.72 -15.05 -2.81
C LYS A 132 3.36 -16.30 -2.19
N ARG A 133 3.05 -16.57 -0.92
CA ARG A 133 3.70 -17.62 -0.10
C ARG A 133 2.70 -18.68 0.39
N VAL A 134 3.08 -19.96 0.37
CA VAL A 134 2.32 -21.07 0.98
C VAL A 134 2.77 -21.28 2.43
N GLY A 135 1.84 -21.66 3.31
CA GLY A 135 2.16 -22.06 4.69
C GLY A 135 2.27 -20.92 5.70
N VAL A 136 1.96 -19.68 5.31
CA VAL A 136 1.80 -18.55 6.23
C VAL A 136 0.31 -18.39 6.56
N ALA A 137 -0.04 -18.06 7.81
CA ALA A 137 -1.44 -17.92 8.23
C ALA A 137 -2.18 -16.86 7.39
N ALA A 138 -3.45 -17.11 7.05
CA ALA A 138 -4.23 -16.19 6.23
C ALA A 138 -4.29 -14.79 6.86
N GLY A 139 -4.04 -13.74 6.07
CA GLY A 139 -4.05 -12.35 6.58
C GLY A 139 -2.78 -11.97 7.35
N THR A 140 -1.69 -12.71 7.17
CA THR A 140 -0.36 -12.32 7.67
C THR A 140 0.55 -11.91 6.52
N GLY A 141 1.38 -10.92 6.79
CA GLY A 141 2.48 -10.52 5.94
C GLY A 141 3.82 -10.98 6.53
N VAL A 142 4.85 -10.97 5.70
CA VAL A 142 6.22 -11.29 6.10
C VAL A 142 7.19 -10.67 5.10
N GLY A 143 8.32 -10.17 5.57
CA GLY A 143 9.38 -9.64 4.72
C GLY A 143 10.73 -9.66 5.44
N PRO A 144 11.82 -9.34 4.74
CA PRO A 144 13.09 -9.08 5.38
C PRO A 144 13.01 -7.81 6.22
N VAL A 145 13.47 -7.89 7.46
CA VAL A 145 13.55 -6.72 8.34
C VAL A 145 14.76 -5.88 7.93
N GLY A 146 14.52 -4.63 7.55
CA GLY A 146 15.58 -3.69 7.19
C GLY A 146 16.38 -3.21 8.40
N LYS A 147 17.34 -2.31 8.14
CA LYS A 147 18.03 -1.58 9.22
C LYS A 147 17.17 -0.40 9.67
N SER A 148 17.32 0.04 10.92
CA SER A 148 16.52 1.16 11.45
C SER A 148 16.75 2.41 10.62
N ARG A 149 15.77 2.74 9.76
CA ARG A 149 15.75 4.00 9.01
C ARG A 149 15.61 5.16 9.98
N TYR A 150 14.83 5.01 11.05
CA TYR A 150 14.71 6.02 12.10
C TYR A 150 16.08 6.45 12.66
N LEU A 151 16.95 5.48 13.01
CA LEU A 151 18.30 5.76 13.49
C LEU A 151 19.15 6.48 12.42
N ARG A 152 19.09 6.00 11.17
CA ARG A 152 19.94 6.47 10.06
C ARG A 152 19.46 7.75 9.37
N TYR A 153 18.21 8.15 9.60
CA TYR A 153 17.60 9.33 8.99
C TYR A 153 18.39 10.60 9.35
N GLY A 154 18.90 11.31 8.35
CA GLY A 154 19.77 12.48 8.52
C GLY A 154 21.24 12.17 8.82
N LEU A 155 21.62 10.90 8.95
CA LEU A 155 23.01 10.44 9.20
C LEU A 155 23.61 9.67 8.02
N GLN A 156 22.76 9.04 7.20
CA GLN A 156 23.12 8.30 6.00
C GLN A 156 22.30 8.84 4.81
N PRO A 157 22.88 8.93 3.60
CA PRO A 157 22.09 9.22 2.40
C PRO A 157 20.90 8.27 2.28
N GLU A 158 19.70 8.81 2.02
CA GLU A 158 18.47 8.00 2.08
C GLU A 158 18.47 6.80 1.12
N SER A 159 19.15 6.93 -0.02
CA SER A 159 19.31 5.87 -1.03
C SER A 159 20.24 4.73 -0.60
N GLU A 160 21.02 4.93 0.47
CA GLU A 160 21.98 3.94 0.97
C GLU A 160 21.48 3.24 2.24
N ILE A 161 20.38 3.71 2.84
CA ILE A 161 19.81 3.07 4.03
C ILE A 161 19.27 1.70 3.63
N PRO A 162 19.75 0.59 4.23
CA PRO A 162 19.29 -0.75 3.86
C PRO A 162 17.81 -0.96 4.17
N ILE A 163 17.03 -1.32 3.14
CA ILE A 163 15.59 -1.57 3.19
C ILE A 163 15.31 -3.02 2.74
N GLY A 164 14.25 -3.63 3.26
CA GLY A 164 13.78 -4.92 2.77
C GLY A 164 13.21 -4.84 1.35
N GLU A 165 13.58 -5.79 0.49
CA GLU A 165 13.31 -5.74 -0.96
C GLU A 165 11.98 -6.37 -1.38
N TRP A 166 11.29 -7.05 -0.47
CA TRP A 166 10.03 -7.71 -0.77
C TRP A 166 9.11 -7.78 0.44
N ILE A 167 7.81 -7.91 0.20
CA ILE A 167 6.83 -8.29 1.22
C ILE A 167 5.97 -9.42 0.67
N GLY A 168 5.70 -10.40 1.52
CA GLY A 168 5.00 -11.61 1.14
C GLY A 168 3.71 -11.77 1.91
N PHE A 169 2.68 -12.28 1.24
CA PHE A 169 1.40 -12.61 1.87
C PHE A 169 1.06 -14.08 1.67
N SER A 170 0.33 -14.63 2.63
CA SER A 170 -0.23 -15.98 2.60
C SER A 170 -1.01 -16.25 1.32
N THR A 171 -1.00 -17.51 0.85
CA THR A 171 -1.88 -17.97 -0.24
C THR A 171 -3.34 -17.79 0.16
N GLY A 172 -3.99 -16.85 -0.52
CA GLY A 172 -5.42 -16.68 -0.63
C GLY A 172 -5.70 -16.05 -1.98
N ASN A 173 -6.96 -16.00 -2.40
CA ASN A 173 -7.34 -15.21 -3.56
C ASN A 173 -7.33 -13.74 -3.13
N TRP A 174 -6.24 -13.03 -3.39
CA TRP A 174 -6.17 -11.61 -3.14
C TRP A 174 -7.29 -10.93 -3.94
N GLY A 175 -8.05 -10.05 -3.31
CA GLY A 175 -9.21 -9.40 -3.93
C GLY A 175 -10.42 -10.28 -4.33
N SER A 176 -10.62 -11.48 -3.76
CA SER A 176 -11.77 -12.34 -4.14
C SER A 176 -13.04 -12.12 -3.31
N LEU A 177 -14.18 -12.01 -3.99
CA LEU A 177 -15.54 -11.94 -3.41
C LEU A 177 -15.87 -13.02 -2.38
N SER A 178 -15.25 -14.21 -2.47
CA SER A 178 -15.48 -15.31 -1.53
C SER A 178 -14.55 -15.28 -0.31
N SER A 179 -13.59 -14.35 -0.28
CA SER A 179 -12.67 -14.20 0.84
C SER A 179 -13.20 -13.18 1.83
N VAL A 180 -13.46 -13.60 3.07
CA VAL A 180 -13.79 -12.67 4.17
C VAL A 180 -12.64 -11.69 4.45
N LEU A 181 -11.42 -12.04 4.01
CA LEU A 181 -10.19 -11.26 4.18
C LEU A 181 -9.84 -10.36 2.99
N PHE A 182 -10.45 -10.55 1.81
CA PHE A 182 -10.12 -9.79 0.60
C PHE A 182 -11.37 -9.29 -0.15
N GLY A 183 -11.45 -7.99 -0.47
CA GLY A 183 -12.64 -7.37 -1.08
C GLY A 183 -12.59 -7.39 -2.62
N ASP A 184 -13.71 -7.17 -3.31
CA ASP A 184 -13.73 -7.15 -4.78
C ASP A 184 -13.08 -5.90 -5.36
N TYR A 185 -12.29 -6.08 -6.43
CA TYR A 185 -11.75 -5.03 -7.31
C TYR A 185 -12.73 -3.87 -7.55
N PHE A 186 -14.00 -4.17 -7.86
CA PHE A 186 -14.99 -3.15 -8.20
C PHE A 186 -15.62 -2.43 -6.99
N THR A 187 -15.30 -2.86 -5.77
CA THR A 187 -15.96 -2.38 -4.54
C THR A 187 -15.05 -1.54 -3.65
N TYR A 188 -13.86 -1.15 -4.13
CA TYR A 188 -12.84 -0.49 -3.30
C TYR A 188 -13.36 0.72 -2.51
N MET A 189 -14.26 1.54 -3.08
CA MET A 189 -14.83 2.72 -2.41
C MET A 189 -15.85 2.43 -1.29
N GLN A 190 -16.21 1.16 -1.06
CA GLN A 190 -17.18 0.73 -0.05
C GLN A 190 -16.72 -0.55 0.66
N SER A 191 -15.41 -0.75 0.76
CA SER A 191 -14.85 -2.01 1.26
C SER A 191 -13.91 -1.76 2.44
N GLN A 192 -14.35 -2.20 3.62
CA GLN A 192 -13.50 -2.31 4.81
C GLN A 192 -12.26 -3.18 4.54
N THR A 193 -12.40 -4.16 3.64
CA THR A 193 -11.35 -5.12 3.33
C THR A 193 -10.15 -4.50 2.63
N TYR A 194 -10.37 -3.47 1.80
CA TYR A 194 -9.28 -2.68 1.23
C TYR A 194 -8.53 -1.88 2.29
N ALA A 195 -9.23 -1.27 3.24
CA ALA A 195 -8.60 -0.56 4.35
C ALA A 195 -7.71 -1.50 5.18
N ASN A 196 -8.21 -2.70 5.48
CA ASN A 196 -7.47 -3.70 6.25
C ASN A 196 -6.24 -4.22 5.49
N THR A 197 -6.38 -4.54 4.19
CA THR A 197 -5.25 -5.07 3.41
C THR A 197 -4.19 -4.01 3.15
N ALA A 198 -4.59 -2.78 2.82
CA ALA A 198 -3.66 -1.65 2.71
C ALA A 198 -2.93 -1.38 4.04
N GLY A 199 -3.63 -1.48 5.17
CA GLY A 199 -3.04 -1.41 6.49
C GLY A 199 -1.98 -2.49 6.73
N LEU A 200 -2.30 -3.74 6.40
CA LEU A 200 -1.37 -4.87 6.53
C LEU A 200 -0.15 -4.72 5.60
N MET A 201 -0.35 -4.30 4.35
CA MET A 201 0.76 -4.01 3.44
C MET A 201 1.67 -2.90 4.02
N PHE A 202 1.08 -1.84 4.55
CA PHE A 202 1.81 -0.77 5.20
C PHE A 202 2.61 -1.26 6.42
N HIS A 203 2.02 -2.15 7.24
CA HIS A 203 2.71 -2.80 8.38
C HIS A 203 3.97 -3.51 7.93
N GLU A 204 3.90 -4.34 6.88
CA GLU A 204 5.07 -5.05 6.37
C GLU A 204 6.14 -4.10 5.82
N HIS A 205 5.73 -3.01 5.17
CA HIS A 205 6.68 -1.97 4.77
C HIS A 205 7.37 -1.30 5.98
N MET A 206 6.73 -1.22 7.15
CA MET A 206 7.39 -0.73 8.37
C MET A 206 8.49 -1.68 8.84
N HIS A 207 8.32 -2.98 8.67
CA HIS A 207 9.38 -3.96 8.90
C HIS A 207 10.55 -3.78 7.93
N ASN A 208 10.26 -3.56 6.64
CA ASN A 208 11.30 -3.33 5.63
C ASN A 208 12.19 -2.11 5.94
N ILE A 209 11.74 -1.17 6.77
CA ILE A 209 12.53 0.02 7.16
C ILE A 209 13.06 -0.07 8.61
N GLY A 210 13.02 -1.26 9.19
CA GLY A 210 13.63 -1.58 10.48
C GLY A 210 12.79 -1.25 11.72
N PHE A 211 11.49 -0.97 11.57
CA PHE A 211 10.58 -0.98 12.72
C PHE A 211 10.19 -2.41 13.10
N HIS A 212 9.98 -2.65 14.38
CA HIS A 212 9.62 -3.96 14.90
C HIS A 212 8.58 -3.84 16.02
N HIS A 213 8.00 -4.98 16.42
CA HIS A 213 6.96 -5.05 17.44
C HIS A 213 7.22 -6.17 18.47
N VAL A 214 8.49 -6.32 18.88
CA VAL A 214 8.88 -7.29 19.92
C VAL A 214 8.70 -6.66 21.31
N GLY A 215 8.05 -7.37 22.22
CA GLY A 215 7.85 -6.90 23.60
C GLY A 215 6.78 -5.80 23.70
N GLN A 216 7.02 -4.78 24.51
CA GLN A 216 6.01 -3.78 24.87
C GLN A 216 5.78 -2.68 23.81
N TYR A 217 6.72 -2.50 22.89
CA TYR A 217 6.58 -1.51 21.82
C TYR A 217 6.21 -2.21 20.52
N ALA A 218 5.22 -1.66 19.82
CA ALA A 218 4.57 -2.32 18.69
C ALA A 218 4.38 -1.35 17.51
N VAL A 219 5.45 -0.65 17.13
CA VAL A 219 5.36 0.49 16.20
C VAL A 219 4.70 0.15 14.85
N PRO A 220 5.04 -0.96 14.17
CA PRO A 220 4.32 -1.36 12.97
C PRO A 220 2.81 -1.48 13.17
N TYR A 221 2.33 -2.10 14.27
CA TYR A 221 0.91 -2.20 14.57
C TYR A 221 0.28 -0.83 14.87
N THR A 222 0.96 0.01 15.67
CA THR A 222 0.48 1.37 15.96
C THR A 222 0.30 2.17 14.66
N LEU A 223 1.26 2.10 13.73
CA LEU A 223 1.16 2.83 12.47
C LEU A 223 0.17 2.17 11.48
N GLN A 224 0.02 0.84 11.51
CA GLN A 224 -1.04 0.13 10.81
C GLN A 224 -2.42 0.63 11.25
N ASP A 225 -2.66 0.76 12.55
CA ASP A 225 -3.94 1.24 13.10
C ASP A 225 -4.26 2.66 12.64
N VAL A 226 -3.24 3.53 12.55
CA VAL A 226 -3.38 4.88 12.00
C VAL A 226 -3.84 4.83 10.54
N VAL A 227 -3.13 4.10 9.67
CA VAL A 227 -3.45 4.01 8.23
C VAL A 227 -4.81 3.34 8.03
N THR A 228 -5.06 2.22 8.70
CA THR A 228 -6.30 1.46 8.62
C THR A 228 -7.50 2.28 9.12
N GLY A 229 -7.33 3.06 10.20
CA GLY A 229 -8.36 3.95 10.73
C GLY A 229 -8.75 5.04 9.73
N ILE A 230 -7.77 5.72 9.13
CA ILE A 230 -8.00 6.73 8.09
C ILE A 230 -8.74 6.12 6.91
N LEU A 231 -8.26 4.99 6.40
CA LEU A 231 -8.87 4.33 5.24
C LEU A 231 -10.27 3.81 5.53
N ASN A 232 -10.54 3.31 6.73
CA ASN A 232 -11.89 2.90 7.11
C ASN A 232 -12.88 4.07 7.15
N GLU A 233 -12.45 5.25 7.57
CA GLU A 233 -13.29 6.45 7.53
C GLU A 233 -13.56 6.89 6.08
N ILE A 234 -12.55 6.85 5.21
CA ILE A 234 -12.68 7.20 3.79
C ILE A 234 -13.57 6.19 3.04
N LEU A 235 -13.34 4.89 3.22
CA LEU A 235 -13.95 3.85 2.39
C LEU A 235 -15.27 3.33 2.97
N TRP A 236 -15.39 3.22 4.29
CA TRP A 236 -16.51 2.47 4.90
C TRP A 236 -17.46 3.33 5.73
N LYS A 237 -16.95 4.24 6.56
CA LYS A 237 -17.76 4.86 7.64
C LYS A 237 -18.30 6.25 7.33
N ASP A 238 -17.50 7.15 6.75
CA ASP A 238 -17.83 8.58 6.68
C ASP A 238 -17.87 9.09 5.22
N SER A 239 -19.06 9.47 4.78
CA SER A 239 -19.26 10.05 3.44
C SER A 239 -18.51 11.38 3.26
N LYS A 240 -18.23 12.13 4.32
CA LYS A 240 -17.45 13.36 4.27
C LYS A 240 -15.98 13.09 3.95
N MET A 241 -15.36 12.14 4.65
CA MET A 241 -13.98 11.71 4.40
C MET A 241 -13.85 11.10 2.99
N ARG A 242 -14.82 10.28 2.59
CA ARG A 242 -14.91 9.76 1.22
C ARG A 242 -14.91 10.87 0.19
N ASN A 243 -15.78 11.86 0.35
CA ASN A 243 -15.91 12.97 -0.59
C ASN A 243 -14.62 13.82 -0.64
N LYS A 244 -14.01 14.10 0.53
CA LYS A 244 -12.75 14.86 0.65
C LYS A 244 -11.59 14.24 -0.15
N TYR A 245 -11.50 12.92 -0.16
CA TYR A 245 -10.37 12.18 -0.76
C TYR A 245 -10.69 11.46 -2.08
N SER A 246 -11.95 11.50 -2.54
CA SER A 246 -12.41 10.79 -3.74
C SER A 246 -11.58 11.08 -4.99
N LYS A 247 -11.22 12.35 -5.21
CA LYS A 247 -10.39 12.75 -6.35
C LYS A 247 -9.00 12.14 -6.24
N GLN A 248 -8.35 12.29 -5.09
CA GLN A 248 -6.99 11.80 -4.82
C GLN A 248 -6.90 10.28 -4.99
N ILE A 249 -7.91 9.55 -4.50
CA ILE A 249 -8.03 8.10 -4.69
C ILE A 249 -8.07 7.76 -6.18
N ASN A 250 -8.96 8.39 -6.95
CA ASN A 250 -9.10 8.10 -8.38
C ASN A 250 -7.84 8.46 -9.16
N GLU A 251 -7.20 9.59 -8.85
CA GLU A 251 -5.96 10.01 -9.51
C GLU A 251 -4.81 9.03 -9.22
N LEU A 252 -4.64 8.59 -7.97
CA LEU A 252 -3.59 7.66 -7.59
C LEU A 252 -3.83 6.25 -8.12
N ILE A 253 -5.08 5.76 -8.11
CA ILE A 253 -5.41 4.46 -8.73
C ILE A 253 -5.09 4.50 -10.23
N ALA A 254 -5.53 5.55 -10.94
CA ALA A 254 -5.23 5.70 -12.36
C ALA A 254 -3.72 5.72 -12.63
N TYR A 255 -2.95 6.42 -11.80
CA TYR A 255 -1.49 6.41 -11.85
C TYR A 255 -0.90 5.00 -11.68
N TYR A 256 -1.20 4.30 -10.58
CA TYR A 256 -0.62 2.98 -10.31
C TYR A 256 -0.99 1.96 -11.40
N LEU A 257 -2.24 1.97 -11.89
CA LEU A 257 -2.63 1.07 -12.99
C LEU A 257 -1.96 1.41 -14.32
N THR A 258 -1.59 2.68 -14.54
CA THR A 258 -0.93 3.13 -15.77
C THR A 258 0.59 2.88 -15.73
N GLU A 259 1.25 3.28 -14.64
CA GLU A 259 2.71 3.10 -14.44
C GLU A 259 3.08 1.61 -14.50
N TYR A 260 2.29 0.77 -13.81
CA TYR A 260 2.57 -0.66 -13.67
C TYR A 260 1.81 -1.55 -14.67
N LYS A 261 1.27 -0.98 -15.74
CA LYS A 261 0.50 -1.73 -16.76
C LYS A 261 1.26 -2.93 -17.34
N HIS A 262 2.58 -2.82 -17.42
CA HIS A 262 3.45 -3.88 -17.94
C HIS A 262 3.45 -5.13 -17.05
N LEU A 263 3.19 -4.99 -15.74
CA LEU A 263 3.03 -6.10 -14.79
C LEU A 263 1.63 -6.74 -14.85
N LEU A 264 0.68 -6.11 -15.56
CA LEU A 264 -0.73 -6.51 -15.66
C LEU A 264 -1.07 -7.24 -16.97
N ASN A 265 -0.08 -7.59 -17.78
CA ASN A 265 -0.29 -8.23 -19.07
C ASN A 265 -0.76 -9.69 -18.95
N GLU A 266 -0.28 -10.40 -17.93
CA GLU A 266 -0.56 -11.83 -17.73
C GLU A 266 -0.52 -12.21 -16.25
N ASP A 267 -1.06 -13.39 -15.94
CA ASP A 267 -0.97 -13.99 -14.61
C ASP A 267 0.45 -14.46 -14.32
N SER A 268 0.93 -14.33 -13.07
CA SER A 268 2.16 -15.01 -12.66
C SER A 268 1.80 -16.43 -12.25
N VAL A 269 2.34 -17.46 -12.92
CA VAL A 269 1.98 -18.87 -12.68
C VAL A 269 3.19 -19.66 -12.20
N PHE A 270 2.98 -20.46 -11.16
CA PHE A 270 3.88 -21.53 -10.75
C PHE A 270 3.18 -22.88 -10.95
N ASP A 271 3.75 -23.73 -11.79
CA ASP A 271 3.28 -25.08 -12.06
C ASP A 271 4.37 -26.11 -11.67
N PRO A 272 4.16 -26.90 -10.61
CA PRO A 272 5.16 -27.88 -10.16
C PRO A 272 5.45 -28.97 -11.20
N SER A 273 4.57 -29.18 -12.20
CA SER A 273 4.75 -30.17 -13.26
C SER A 273 5.70 -29.74 -14.39
N THR A 274 6.11 -28.47 -14.39
CA THR A 274 7.04 -27.89 -15.38
C THR A 274 8.48 -27.79 -14.91
N LYS A 275 8.80 -28.34 -13.72
CA LYS A 275 10.15 -28.43 -13.15
C LYS A 275 10.91 -29.67 -13.61
#